data_AF-A0A822GGC3-F1
#
_entry.id   AF-A0A822GGC3-F1
#
_cell.length_a   1.000
_cell.length_b   1.000
_cell.length_c   1.000
_cell.angle_alpha   90.00
_cell.angle_beta   90.00
_cell.angle_gamma   90.00
#
_symmetry.space_group_name_H-M   'P 1'
#
loop_
_entity.id
_entity.type
_entity.pdbx_description
1 polymer ?
#
loop_
_entity_poly.entity_id
_entity_poly.type
_entity_poly.pdbx_seq_one_letter_code
_entity_poly.pdbx_strand_id
1 'polypeptide(L)'
;PSPRDVRVVRINETTIQVFWSPIYYPPVERYIIHYNDKAENKPETQWSLYSPMNFGATSAIISGLKPAAMYNVRVSAEFSNTN
;
A
#
# COMPACT_ATOMS: atom_id res chain seq x y z
N PRO A 1 14.21 4.34 3.62
CA PRO A 1 13.29 4.99 4.59
C PRO A 1 11.89 4.36 4.52
N SER A 2 11.11 4.37 5.59
CA SER A 2 9.73 3.83 5.57
C SER A 2 8.70 4.94 5.40
N PRO A 3 7.66 4.75 4.55
CA PRO A 3 6.54 5.69 4.46
C PRO A 3 5.89 5.91 5.83
N ARG A 4 5.48 7.16 6.10
CA ARG A 4 4.86 7.56 7.38
C ARG A 4 3.43 8.01 7.18
N ASP A 5 2.71 8.18 8.30
CA ASP A 5 1.33 8.68 8.35
C ASP A 5 0.37 7.89 7.44
N VAL A 6 0.58 6.57 7.39
CA VAL A 6 -0.24 5.67 6.60
C VAL A 6 -1.67 5.73 7.12
N ARG A 7 -2.58 6.15 6.24
CA ARG A 7 -4.01 6.28 6.54
C ARG A 7 -4.82 5.52 5.50
N VAL A 8 -5.87 4.85 5.96
CA VAL A 8 -6.77 4.09 5.09
C VAL A 8 -8.17 4.66 5.27
N VAL A 9 -8.81 5.01 4.16
CA VAL A 9 -10.20 5.47 4.12
C VAL A 9 -11.01 4.49 3.28
N ARG A 10 -12.14 4.04 3.81
CA ARG A 10 -13.10 3.23 3.06
C ARG A 10 -13.89 4.14 2.12
N ILE A 11 -13.83 3.90 0.81
CA ILE A 11 -14.67 4.60 -0.17
C ILE A 11 -16.04 3.91 -0.24
N ASN A 12 -16.04 2.58 -0.36
CA ASN A 12 -17.24 1.75 -0.37
C ASN A 12 -16.89 0.34 0.13
N GLU A 13 -17.79 -0.64 -0.04
CA GLU A 13 -17.61 -1.98 0.52
C GLU A 13 -16.47 -2.79 -0.08
N THR A 14 -16.08 -2.48 -1.32
CA THR A 14 -15.08 -3.23 -2.08
C THR A 14 -13.87 -2.38 -2.45
N THR A 15 -13.82 -1.13 -1.97
CA THR A 15 -12.81 -0.14 -2.37
C THR A 15 -12.34 0.69 -1.19
N ILE A 16 -11.01 0.79 -1.05
CA ILE A 16 -10.34 1.68 -0.09
C ILE A 16 -9.37 2.61 -0.80
N GLN A 17 -9.08 3.74 -0.17
CA GLN A 17 -7.98 4.62 -0.54
C GLN A 17 -6.94 4.63 0.58
N VAL A 18 -5.69 4.38 0.21
CA VAL A 18 -4.54 4.38 1.11
C VAL A 18 -3.75 5.64 0.84
N PHE A 19 -3.33 6.34 1.89
CA PHE A 19 -2.53 7.57 1.84
C PHE A 19 -1.26 7.39 2.65
N TRP A 20 -0.20 8.07 2.26
CA TRP A 20 1.07 8.12 3.00
C TRP A 20 1.80 9.44 2.77
N SER A 21 2.69 9.79 3.69
CA SER A 21 3.56 10.96 3.55
C SER A 21 4.66 10.68 2.51
N PRO A 22 4.96 11.63 1.61
CA PRO A 22 6.00 11.48 0.61
C PRO A 22 7.39 11.39 1.24
N ILE A 23 8.26 10.59 0.61
CA ILE A 23 9.69 10.53 0.92
C ILE A 23 10.43 11.28 -0.19
N TYR A 24 11.09 12.38 0.16
CA TYR A 24 11.78 13.23 -0.81
C TYR A 24 13.24 12.80 -1.06
N TYR A 25 13.88 12.18 -0.07
CA TYR A 25 15.27 11.75 -0.16
C TYR A 25 15.52 10.47 0.64
N PRO A 26 16.17 9.43 0.06
CA PRO A 26 16.53 9.33 -1.35
C PRO A 26 15.29 9.23 -2.26
N PRO A 27 15.43 9.48 -3.58
CA PRO A 27 14.32 9.34 -4.54
C PRO A 27 13.70 7.94 -4.45
N VAL A 28 12.38 7.90 -4.30
CA VAL A 28 11.61 6.65 -4.33
C VAL A 28 11.39 6.25 -5.78
N GLU A 29 11.74 5.01 -6.11
CA GLU A 29 11.44 4.43 -7.42
C GLU A 29 9.98 4.00 -7.48
N ARG A 30 9.46 3.34 -6.43
CA ARG A 30 8.05 2.99 -6.37
C ARG A 30 7.58 2.77 -4.94
N TYR A 31 6.30 3.06 -4.72
CA TYR A 31 5.59 2.64 -3.51
C TYR A 31 4.83 1.33 -3.79
N ILE A 32 4.84 0.42 -2.83
CA ILE A 32 4.13 -0.85 -2.92
C ILE A 32 3.19 -0.94 -1.72
N ILE A 33 1.93 -1.18 -2.02
CA ILE A 33 0.86 -1.41 -1.05
C ILE A 33 0.68 -2.91 -0.94
N HIS A 34 0.92 -3.43 0.26
CA HIS A 34 0.72 -4.82 0.63
C HIS A 34 -0.62 -4.91 1.36
N TYR A 35 -1.48 -5.83 0.94
CA TYR A 35 -2.77 -6.02 1.59
C TYR A 35 -3.20 -7.48 1.64
N ASN A 36 -3.88 -7.85 2.71
CA ASN A 36 -4.41 -9.21 2.89
C ASN A 36 -5.67 -9.20 3.76
N ASP A 37 -6.61 -10.08 3.45
CA ASP A 37 -7.76 -10.35 4.29
C ASP A 37 -7.28 -10.94 5.62
N LYS A 38 -7.57 -10.25 6.72
CA LYS A 38 -7.11 -10.59 8.06
C LYS A 38 -7.56 -12.00 8.46
N ALA A 39 -8.69 -12.49 7.95
CA ALA A 39 -9.19 -13.82 8.25
C ALA A 39 -8.35 -14.94 7.59
N GLU A 40 -7.61 -14.65 6.51
CA GLU A 40 -6.81 -15.66 5.79
C GLU A 40 -5.51 -16.01 6.52
N ASN A 41 -5.08 -15.18 7.48
CA ASN A 41 -3.87 -15.38 8.30
C ASN A 41 -2.62 -15.80 7.51
N LYS A 42 -2.46 -15.24 6.30
CA LYS A 42 -1.34 -15.53 5.40
C LYS A 42 -0.05 -14.83 5.87
N PRO A 43 1.12 -15.46 5.67
CA PRO A 43 2.41 -14.78 5.88
C PRO A 43 2.53 -13.57 4.95
N GLU A 44 3.25 -12.53 5.38
CA GLU A 44 3.42 -11.28 4.61
C GLU A 44 3.96 -11.51 3.19
N THR A 45 4.76 -12.56 2.98
CA THR A 45 5.29 -12.96 1.67
C THR A 45 4.24 -13.41 0.66
N GLN A 46 3.00 -13.67 1.11
CA GLN A 46 1.87 -14.09 0.28
C GLN A 46 0.78 -13.01 0.19
N TRP A 47 1.04 -11.80 0.73
CA TRP A 47 0.07 -10.71 0.64
C TRP A 47 -0.03 -10.20 -0.79
N SER A 48 -1.20 -9.67 -1.13
CA SER A 48 -1.41 -9.06 -2.44
C SER A 48 -0.65 -7.75 -2.53
N LEU A 49 -0.08 -7.47 -3.70
CA LEU A 49 0.75 -6.29 -3.95
C LEU A 49 0.08 -5.39 -4.98
N TYR A 50 0.09 -4.09 -4.72
CA TYR A 50 -0.33 -3.07 -5.67
C TYR A 50 0.70 -1.94 -5.71
N SER A 51 1.11 -1.55 -6.91
CA SER A 51 2.01 -0.42 -7.14
C SER A 51 1.29 0.62 -8.00
N PRO A 52 1.14 1.88 -7.54
CA PRO A 52 0.72 2.97 -8.40
C PRO A 52 1.71 3.15 -9.56
N MET A 53 1.22 3.56 -10.72
CA MET A 53 2.09 3.87 -11.87
C MET A 53 2.90 5.16 -11.66
N ASN A 54 2.41 6.08 -10.84
CA ASN A 54 3.11 7.32 -10.51
C ASN A 54 4.10 7.09 -9.35
N PHE A 55 5.40 7.20 -9.63
CA PHE A 55 6.47 7.03 -8.63
C PHE A 55 6.42 8.05 -7.49
N GLY A 56 5.88 9.25 -7.74
CA GLY A 56 5.64 10.29 -6.74
C GLY A 56 4.28 10.20 -6.03
N ALA A 57 3.53 9.11 -6.21
CA ALA A 57 2.22 8.97 -5.58
C ALA A 57 2.32 9.04 -4.06
N THR A 58 1.35 9.72 -3.45
CA THR A 58 1.11 9.75 -1.99
C THR A 58 -0.21 9.09 -1.61
N SER A 59 -0.89 8.50 -2.60
CA SER A 59 -2.10 7.71 -2.39
C SER A 59 -2.31 6.65 -3.47
N ALA A 60 -3.11 5.64 -3.14
CA ALA A 60 -3.49 4.54 -4.02
C ALA A 60 -4.94 4.13 -3.77
N ILE A 61 -5.65 3.70 -4.82
CA ILE A 61 -6.98 3.10 -4.71
C ILE A 61 -6.83 1.60 -4.87
N ILE A 62 -7.31 0.84 -3.89
CA ILE A 62 -7.39 -0.62 -3.95
C ILE A 62 -8.87 -0.99 -4.07
N SER A 63 -9.22 -1.63 -5.18
CA SER A 63 -10.59 -2.07 -5.52
C SER A 63 -10.69 -3.59 -5.59
N GLY A 64 -11.92 -4.11 -5.64
CA GLY A 64 -12.17 -5.56 -5.75
C GLY A 64 -11.96 -6.33 -4.45
N LEU A 65 -12.03 -5.62 -3.31
CA LEU A 65 -11.98 -6.24 -1.99
C LEU A 65 -13.28 -6.99 -1.69
N LYS A 66 -13.21 -8.00 -0.81
CA LYS A 66 -14.38 -8.68 -0.28
C LYS A 66 -15.17 -7.71 0.61
N PRO A 67 -16.49 -7.56 0.40
CA PRO A 67 -17.34 -6.82 1.32
C PRO A 67 -17.27 -7.38 2.75
N ALA A 68 -17.50 -6.51 3.74
CA ALA A 68 -17.57 -6.86 5.16
C ALA A 68 -16.34 -7.64 5.72
N ALA A 69 -15.17 -7.52 5.09
CA ALA A 69 -13.93 -8.13 5.56
C ALA A 69 -12.97 -7.09 6.15
N MET A 70 -12.17 -7.50 7.12
CA MET A 70 -11.08 -6.68 7.67
C MET A 70 -9.80 -6.97 6.90
N TYR A 71 -9.10 -5.92 6.47
CA TYR A 71 -7.85 -6.05 5.75
C TYR A 71 -6.68 -5.50 6.59
N ASN A 72 -5.56 -6.22 6.56
CA ASN A 72 -4.26 -5.65 6.95
C ASN A 72 -3.69 -4.92 5.74
N VAL A 73 -3.15 -3.72 5.95
CA VAL A 73 -2.55 -2.90 4.89
C VAL A 73 -1.20 -2.36 5.37
N ARG A 74 -0.20 -2.44 4.51
CA ARG A 74 1.15 -1.89 4.74
C ARG A 74 1.61 -1.17 3.47
N VAL A 75 2.39 -0.11 3.63
CA VAL A 75 3.04 0.60 2.52
C VAL A 75 4.55 0.47 2.67
N SER A 76 5.23 0.07 1.61
CA SER A 76 6.69 0.08 1.50
C SER A 76 7.12 1.01 0.37
N ALA A 77 8.34 1.53 0.47
CA ALA A 77 9.00 2.26 -0.60
C ALA A 77 10.21 1.46 -1.06
N GLU A 78 10.38 1.35 -2.37
CA GLU A 78 11.61 0.87 -2.98
C GLU A 78 12.41 2.05 -3.51
N PHE A 79 13.72 1.95 -3.33
CA PHE A 79 14.69 2.98 -3.67
C PHE A 79 15.68 2.37 -4.64
N SER A 80 16.17 3.18 -5.58
CA SER A 80 17.26 2.77 -6.46
C SER A 80 18.46 2.38 -5.61
N ASN A 81 18.83 1.11 -5.64
CA ASN A 81 20.15 0.69 -5.17
C ASN A 81 21.15 1.04 -6.26
N THR A 82 21.67 2.26 -6.25
CA THR A 82 22.96 2.52 -6.93
C THR A 82 24.04 1.79 -6.13
N ASN A 83 24.51 0.67 -6.68
CA ASN A 83 25.71 -0.05 -6.26
C ASN A 83 26.95 0.86 -6.26
#